data_AF-A0A543G3B1-F1
#
_entry.id   AF-A0A543G3B1-F1
#
_cell.length_a   1.000
_cell.length_b   1.000
_cell.length_c   1.000
_cell.angle_alpha   90.00
_cell.angle_beta   90.00
_cell.angle_gamma   90.00
#
_symmetry.space_group_name_H-M   'P 1'
#
loop_
_entity.id
_entity.type
_entity.pdbx_description
1 polymer ?
#
loop_
_entity_poly.entity_id
_entity_poly.type
_entity_poly.pdbx_seq_one_letter_code
_entity_poly.pdbx_strand_id
1 'polypeptide(L)'
;MKKIIFLCVINFFLSCNSQVSNKENRKNILLEDCKNYIGKEIFLLLKSKNFSKYNKLTIIDSKPGKASSLWVNLDNNISLEIFPTEFKHMKSFDVNFKWDIEKFKLEIIKEIKVYDRNKLIKNIN
;
A
#
# COMPACT_ATOMS: atom_id res chain seq x y z
N MET A 1 30.98 17.45 36.84
CA MET A 1 29.63 17.16 36.31
C MET A 1 29.67 16.92 34.78
N LYS A 2 30.25 15.80 34.30
CA LYS A 2 30.38 15.51 32.84
C LYS A 2 29.88 14.13 32.39
N LYS A 3 29.45 13.25 33.31
CA LYS A 3 29.07 11.86 32.99
C LYS A 3 27.60 11.64 32.59
N ILE A 4 26.71 12.58 32.88
CA ILE A 4 25.25 12.37 32.69
C ILE A 4 24.82 12.61 31.23
N ILE A 5 25.48 13.52 30.51
CA ILE A 5 25.12 13.87 29.12
C ILE A 5 25.42 12.72 28.15
N PHE A 6 26.44 11.90 28.43
CA PHE A 6 26.89 10.83 27.52
C PHE A 6 25.92 9.63 27.48
N LEU A 7 25.25 9.30 28.59
CA LEU A 7 24.28 8.20 28.64
C LEU A 7 22.97 8.51 27.88
N CYS A 8 22.50 9.76 27.92
CA CYS A 8 21.29 10.16 27.19
C CYS A 8 21.49 10.07 25.68
N VAL A 9 22.67 10.45 25.17
CA VAL A 9 22.97 10.42 23.74
C VAL A 9 23.04 8.97 23.24
N ILE A 10 23.71 8.07 23.98
CA ILE A 10 23.80 6.64 23.60
C ILE A 10 22.42 5.97 23.58
N ASN A 11 21.58 6.20 24.59
CA ASN A 11 20.23 5.65 24.63
C ASN A 11 19.32 6.20 23.52
N PHE A 12 19.50 7.47 23.13
CA PHE A 12 18.78 8.06 22.01
C PHE A 12 19.17 7.42 20.67
N PHE A 13 20.46 7.21 20.42
CA PHE A 13 20.95 6.53 19.20
C PHE A 13 20.49 5.06 19.12
N LEU A 14 20.46 4.33 20.24
CA LEU A 14 19.96 2.95 20.29
C LEU A 14 18.45 2.87 20.02
N SER A 15 17.67 3.82 20.55
CA SER A 15 16.24 3.91 20.27
C SER A 15 15.96 4.22 18.79
N CYS A 16 16.68 5.18 18.20
CA CYS A 16 16.54 5.48 16.77
C CYS A 16 16.90 4.28 15.88
N ASN A 17 18.00 3.57 16.16
CA ASN A 17 18.40 2.42 15.36
C ASN A 17 17.39 1.26 15.41
N SER A 18 16.80 1.00 16.58
CA SER A 18 15.76 -0.04 16.72
C SER A 18 14.44 0.34 16.04
N GLN A 19 14.10 1.64 15.95
CA GLN A 19 12.93 2.10 15.20
C GLN A 19 13.11 1.98 13.69
N VAL A 20 14.33 2.24 13.19
CA VAL A 20 14.66 2.11 11.76
C VAL A 20 14.63 0.64 11.32
N SER A 21 15.23 -0.26 12.09
CA SER A 21 15.23 -1.70 11.76
C SER A 21 13.83 -2.30 11.76
N ASN A 22 12.96 -1.90 12.69
CA ASN A 22 11.56 -2.36 12.73
C ASN A 22 10.73 -1.88 11.54
N LYS A 23 10.96 -0.65 11.05
CA LYS A 23 10.26 -0.13 9.86
C LYS A 23 10.68 -0.89 8.59
N GLU A 24 11.97 -1.13 8.42
CA GLU A 24 12.47 -1.87 7.25
C GLU A 24 11.96 -3.32 7.26
N ASN A 25 11.91 -3.96 8.44
CA ASN A 25 11.38 -5.30 8.58
C ASN A 25 9.88 -5.38 8.25
N ARG A 26 9.07 -4.42 8.75
CA ARG A 26 7.64 -4.33 8.40
C ARG A 26 7.42 -4.16 6.90
N LYS A 27 8.25 -3.35 6.25
CA LYS A 27 8.22 -3.13 4.80
C LYS A 27 8.51 -4.41 4.04
N ASN A 28 9.55 -5.16 4.42
CA ASN A 28 9.87 -6.45 3.79
C ASN A 28 8.72 -7.47 3.95
N ILE A 29 8.10 -7.54 5.13
CA ILE A 29 6.93 -8.40 5.37
C ILE A 29 5.77 -8.01 4.44
N LEU A 30 5.47 -6.70 4.32
CA LEU A 30 4.43 -6.22 3.40
C LEU A 30 4.72 -6.61 1.94
N LEU A 31 5.97 -6.49 1.50
CA LEU A 31 6.37 -6.83 0.14
C LEU A 31 6.20 -8.32 -0.16
N GLU A 32 6.57 -9.20 0.77
CA GLU A 32 6.35 -10.64 0.61
C GLU A 32 4.87 -10.99 0.64
N ASP A 33 4.09 -10.36 1.52
CA ASP A 33 2.66 -10.61 1.58
C ASP A 33 1.95 -10.20 0.29
N CYS A 34 2.30 -9.05 -0.31
CA CYS A 34 1.71 -8.60 -1.57
C CYS A 34 1.84 -9.66 -2.69
N LYS A 35 2.97 -10.38 -2.77
CA LYS A 35 3.16 -11.45 -3.78
C LYS A 35 2.12 -12.55 -3.67
N ASN A 36 1.65 -12.86 -2.46
CA ASN A 36 0.65 -13.90 -2.21
C ASN A 36 -0.75 -13.54 -2.72
N TYR A 37 -0.96 -12.31 -3.19
CA TYR A 37 -2.25 -11.82 -3.68
C TYR A 37 -2.32 -11.57 -5.18
N ILE A 38 -1.21 -11.72 -5.92
CA ILE A 38 -1.26 -11.72 -7.39
C ILE A 38 -2.18 -12.87 -7.85
N GLY A 39 -3.07 -12.57 -8.80
CA GLY A 39 -4.08 -13.51 -9.29
C GLY A 39 -5.28 -13.73 -8.36
N LYS A 40 -5.37 -13.00 -7.23
CA LYS A 40 -6.51 -13.06 -6.30
C LYS A 40 -7.35 -11.79 -6.35
N GLU A 41 -8.55 -11.85 -5.80
CA GLU A 41 -9.42 -10.68 -5.66
C GLU A 41 -8.80 -9.60 -4.75
N ILE A 42 -8.98 -8.33 -5.13
CA ILE A 42 -8.51 -7.17 -4.37
C ILE A 42 -9.07 -7.17 -2.94
N PHE A 43 -10.31 -7.60 -2.77
CA PHE A 43 -10.98 -7.74 -1.48
C PHE A 43 -10.18 -8.60 -0.49
N LEU A 44 -9.58 -9.71 -0.96
CA LEU A 44 -8.82 -10.62 -0.11
C LEU A 44 -7.55 -9.96 0.43
N LEU A 45 -6.87 -9.17 -0.40
CA LEU A 45 -5.74 -8.36 0.04
C LEU A 45 -6.19 -7.36 1.10
N LEU A 46 -7.25 -6.58 0.82
CA LEU A 46 -7.73 -5.54 1.74
C LEU A 46 -8.28 -6.08 3.06
N LYS A 47 -8.76 -7.32 3.11
CA LYS A 47 -9.24 -7.97 4.35
C LYS A 47 -8.10 -8.54 5.20
N SER A 48 -6.92 -8.73 4.61
CA SER A 48 -5.81 -9.35 5.31
C SER A 48 -5.26 -8.49 6.45
N LYS A 49 -4.64 -9.14 7.44
CA LYS A 49 -4.22 -8.51 8.70
C LYS A 49 -3.33 -7.27 8.51
N ASN A 50 -2.46 -7.28 7.50
CA ASN A 50 -1.47 -6.23 7.27
C ASN A 50 -2.00 -5.05 6.45
N PHE A 51 -3.13 -5.21 5.79
CA PHE A 51 -3.70 -4.21 4.88
C PHE A 51 -5.09 -3.73 5.32
N SER A 52 -5.77 -4.41 6.26
CA SER A 52 -7.13 -4.08 6.72
C SER A 52 -7.27 -2.73 7.44
N LYS A 53 -6.15 -2.15 7.88
CA LYS A 53 -6.10 -0.84 8.55
C LYS A 53 -5.65 0.28 7.59
N TYR A 54 -6.21 0.33 6.39
CA TYR A 54 -5.94 1.43 5.46
C TYR A 54 -6.69 2.71 5.86
N ASN A 55 -6.08 3.86 5.60
CA ASN A 55 -6.64 5.18 5.88
C ASN A 55 -7.60 5.64 4.78
N LYS A 56 -7.30 5.30 3.53
CA LYS A 56 -8.05 5.78 2.35
C LYS A 56 -7.94 4.82 1.18
N LEU A 57 -9.04 4.71 0.43
CA LEU A 57 -9.12 4.09 -0.89
C LEU A 57 -9.50 5.14 -1.93
N THR A 58 -8.89 5.09 -3.11
CA THR A 58 -9.23 5.99 -4.22
C THR A 58 -9.01 5.27 -5.54
N ILE A 59 -10.01 5.26 -6.41
CA ILE A 59 -9.84 4.75 -7.77
C ILE A 59 -9.12 5.82 -8.58
N ILE A 60 -8.04 5.43 -9.25
CA ILE A 60 -7.23 6.29 -10.11
C ILE A 60 -7.64 6.08 -11.56
N ASP A 61 -7.69 7.17 -12.31
CA ASP A 61 -8.00 7.19 -13.73
C ASP A 61 -6.71 7.24 -14.58
N SER A 62 -6.72 6.52 -15.70
CA SER A 62 -5.60 6.54 -16.68
C SER A 62 -5.84 7.54 -17.81
N LYS A 63 -7.12 7.76 -18.11
CA LYS A 63 -7.64 8.71 -19.10
C LYS A 63 -8.93 9.28 -18.51
N PRO A 64 -9.37 10.47 -18.95
CA PRO A 64 -10.62 11.05 -18.48
C PRO A 64 -11.76 10.05 -18.55
N GLY A 65 -12.36 9.77 -17.38
CA GLY A 65 -13.48 8.84 -17.25
C GLY A 65 -13.13 7.36 -17.41
N LYS A 66 -11.85 6.94 -17.40
CA LYS A 66 -11.45 5.51 -17.43
C LYS A 66 -10.66 5.08 -16.20
N ALA A 67 -11.28 4.25 -15.36
CA ALA A 67 -10.64 3.63 -14.20
C ALA A 67 -9.41 2.81 -14.62
N SER A 68 -8.38 2.84 -13.78
CA SER A 68 -7.08 2.19 -14.01
C SER A 68 -6.68 1.30 -12.85
N SER A 69 -6.61 1.86 -11.65
CA SER A 69 -6.05 1.21 -10.48
C SER A 69 -6.76 1.66 -9.21
N LEU A 70 -6.55 0.93 -8.11
CA LEU A 70 -6.98 1.31 -6.78
C LEU A 70 -5.77 1.76 -5.97
N TRP A 71 -5.78 3.02 -5.57
CA TRP A 71 -4.83 3.58 -4.62
C TRP A 71 -5.27 3.30 -3.19
N VAL A 72 -4.37 2.73 -2.39
CA VAL A 72 -4.59 2.36 -0.98
C VAL A 72 -3.54 3.04 -0.12
N ASN A 73 -3.96 3.96 0.75
CA ASN A 73 -3.06 4.52 1.76
C ASN A 73 -3.08 3.65 3.00
N LEU A 74 -1.98 2.96 3.31
CA LEU A 74 -1.87 2.12 4.51
C LEU A 74 -1.52 2.98 5.73
N ASP A 75 -0.59 3.91 5.57
CA ASP A 75 -0.25 4.92 6.58
C ASP A 75 0.27 6.20 5.91
N ASN A 76 0.91 7.09 6.67
CA ASN A 76 1.42 8.37 6.16
C ASN A 76 2.60 8.22 5.19
N ASN A 77 3.26 7.05 5.17
CA ASN A 77 4.44 6.81 4.35
C ASN A 77 4.18 5.74 3.30
N ILE A 78 3.42 4.70 3.61
CA ILE A 78 3.23 3.55 2.73
C ILE A 78 1.88 3.60 2.02
N SER A 79 1.94 3.48 0.71
CA SER A 79 0.77 3.37 -0.17
C SER A 79 0.95 2.24 -1.16
N LEU A 80 -0.18 1.69 -1.62
CA LEU A 80 -0.23 0.72 -2.71
C LEU A 80 -1.01 1.30 -3.88
N GLU A 81 -0.62 0.90 -5.07
CA GLU A 81 -1.44 1.05 -6.27
C GLU A 81 -1.67 -0.34 -6.85
N ILE A 82 -2.93 -0.77 -6.85
CA ILE A 82 -3.34 -2.11 -7.23
C ILE A 82 -4.00 -2.06 -8.60
N PHE A 83 -3.45 -2.79 -9.55
CA PHE A 83 -3.96 -2.85 -10.92
C PHE A 83 -4.71 -4.17 -11.12
N PRO A 84 -5.97 -4.12 -11.55
CA PRO A 84 -6.70 -5.31 -11.91
C PRO A 84 -6.23 -5.86 -13.27
N THR A 85 -6.39 -7.16 -13.48
CA THR A 85 -6.16 -7.80 -14.79
C THR A 85 -7.10 -7.24 -15.84
N GLU A 86 -8.36 -7.10 -15.47
CA GLU A 86 -9.45 -6.57 -16.29
C GLU A 86 -10.59 -6.09 -15.38
N PHE A 87 -11.58 -5.42 -15.97
CA PHE A 87 -12.74 -4.91 -15.26
C PHE A 87 -13.97 -5.76 -15.59
N LYS A 88 -14.17 -6.85 -14.82
CA LYS A 88 -15.27 -7.81 -14.99
C LYS A 88 -16.51 -7.41 -14.19
N HIS A 89 -16.32 -6.84 -13.01
CA HIS A 89 -17.39 -6.53 -12.05
C HIS A 89 -17.78 -5.06 -12.08
N MET A 90 -16.84 -4.17 -12.39
CA MET A 90 -17.07 -2.73 -12.50
C MET A 90 -16.99 -2.26 -13.95
N LYS A 91 -17.83 -1.30 -14.35
CA LYS A 91 -17.65 -0.62 -15.63
C LYS A 91 -16.42 0.29 -15.55
N SER A 92 -15.42 0.05 -16.39
CA SER A 92 -14.19 0.84 -16.39
C SER A 92 -14.39 2.29 -16.86
N PHE A 93 -15.32 2.53 -17.80
CA PHE A 93 -15.58 3.86 -18.35
C PHE A 93 -16.86 4.49 -17.76
N ASP A 94 -16.68 5.63 -17.09
CA ASP A 94 -17.75 6.50 -16.60
C ASP A 94 -17.30 7.97 -16.63
N VAL A 95 -17.97 8.76 -17.47
CA VAL A 95 -17.72 10.20 -17.63
C VAL A 95 -18.03 11.02 -16.37
N ASN A 96 -18.85 10.48 -15.46
CA ASN A 96 -19.21 11.13 -14.21
C ASN A 96 -18.32 10.69 -13.04
N PHE A 97 -17.32 9.82 -13.28
CA PHE A 97 -16.41 9.31 -12.26
C PHE A 97 -17.15 8.62 -11.09
N LYS A 98 -18.32 8.02 -11.32
CA LYS A 98 -19.12 7.31 -10.29
C LYS A 98 -18.78 5.83 -10.24
N TRP A 99 -17.49 5.52 -10.17
CA TRP A 99 -17.03 4.15 -10.01
C TRP A 99 -17.39 3.57 -8.65
N ASP A 100 -17.83 2.33 -8.67
CA ASP A 100 -18.23 1.59 -7.48
C ASP A 100 -17.00 0.85 -6.91
N ILE A 101 -16.47 1.38 -5.80
CA ILE A 101 -15.32 0.79 -5.10
C ILE A 101 -15.61 -0.63 -4.65
N GLU A 102 -16.84 -0.96 -4.24
CA GLU A 102 -17.16 -2.32 -3.79
C GLU A 102 -17.10 -3.30 -4.96
N LYS A 103 -17.50 -2.88 -6.16
CA LYS A 103 -17.29 -3.68 -7.38
C LYS A 103 -15.83 -3.77 -7.79
N PHE A 104 -15.07 -2.68 -7.66
CA PHE A 104 -13.62 -2.69 -7.95
C PHE A 104 -12.89 -3.73 -7.07
N LYS A 105 -13.27 -3.86 -5.80
CA LYS A 105 -12.66 -4.82 -4.87
C LYS A 105 -12.83 -6.29 -5.31
N LEU A 106 -13.80 -6.59 -6.17
CA LEU A 106 -14.01 -7.94 -6.69
C LEU A 106 -13.10 -8.27 -7.88
N GLU A 107 -12.40 -7.29 -8.44
CA GLU A 107 -11.50 -7.54 -9.58
C GLU A 107 -10.25 -8.32 -9.16
N ILE A 108 -9.69 -9.07 -10.09
CA ILE A 108 -8.48 -9.88 -9.89
C ILE A 108 -7.23 -9.02 -10.02
N ILE A 109 -6.31 -9.13 -9.07
CA ILE A 109 -5.03 -8.41 -9.05
C ILE A 109 -4.10 -8.96 -10.14
N LYS A 110 -3.61 -8.06 -10.99
CA LYS A 110 -2.51 -8.32 -11.92
C LYS A 110 -1.17 -7.83 -11.39
N GLU A 111 -1.18 -6.63 -10.82
CA GLU A 111 0.04 -5.94 -10.43
C GLU A 111 -0.21 -5.12 -9.17
N ILE A 112 0.78 -5.06 -8.29
CA ILE A 112 0.80 -4.20 -7.11
C ILE A 112 2.09 -3.38 -7.14
N LYS A 113 1.94 -2.07 -7.17
CA LYS A 113 3.04 -1.14 -6.93
C LYS A 113 3.00 -0.68 -5.49
N VAL A 114 4.15 -0.74 -4.83
CA VAL A 114 4.31 -0.32 -3.44
C VAL A 114 5.13 0.96 -3.41
N TYR A 115 4.65 1.96 -2.68
CA TYR A 115 5.28 3.28 -2.57
C TYR A 115 5.65 3.56 -1.10
N ASP A 116 6.82 4.19 -0.91
CA ASP A 116 7.26 4.77 0.37
C ASP A 116 7.52 6.26 0.14
N ARG A 117 6.75 7.11 0.82
CA ARG A 117 6.78 8.58 0.68
C ARG A 117 6.69 9.00 -0.80
N ASN A 118 5.71 8.44 -1.49
CA ASN A 118 5.43 8.64 -2.92
C ASN A 118 6.52 8.16 -3.89
N LYS A 119 7.54 7.45 -3.41
CA LYS A 119 8.56 6.82 -4.27
C LYS A 119 8.24 5.35 -4.46
N LEU A 120 8.19 4.89 -5.71
CA LEU A 120 8.05 3.48 -6.03
C LEU A 120 9.25 2.72 -5.46
N ILE A 121 8.98 1.75 -4.59
CA ILE A 121 10.00 0.89 -3.97
C ILE A 121 9.99 -0.52 -4.55
N LYS A 122 8.82 -1.00 -5.01
CA LYS A 122 8.69 -2.32 -5.60
C LYS A 122 7.51 -2.36 -6.55
N ASN A 123 7.72 -3.02 -7.67
CA ASN A 123 6.67 -3.52 -8.54
C ASN A 123 6.56 -5.04 -8.37
N ILE A 124 5.35 -5.55 -8.20
CA ILE A 124 5.04 -6.96 -8.00
C ILE A 124 3.99 -7.36 -9.02
N ASN A 125 4.31 -8.35 -9.83
CA ASN A 125 3.56 -8.82 -10.99
C ASN A 125 3.64 -10.34 -11.12
#